data_AF-A0A7S1SCP8-F1
#
_entry.id   AF-A0A7S1SCP8-F1
#
_cell.length_a   1.000
_cell.length_b   1.000
_cell.length_c   1.000
_cell.angle_alpha   90.00
_cell.angle_beta   90.00
_cell.angle_gamma   90.00
#
_symmetry.space_group_name_H-M   'P 1'
#
loop_
_entity.id
_entity.type
_entity.pdbx_description
1 polymer ?
#
loop_
_entity_poly.entity_id
_entity_poly.type
_entity_poly.pdbx_seq_one_letter_code
_entity_poly.pdbx_strand_id
1 'polypeptide(L)'
;ACTAMQQQANAFGQAWPGYRGGGGDACSCRSCGRAGSFCSAYGGQQARLSHTADQWAQWNATQEGQNLFRWWADWIPTPEGQVWTNNKRREARCIVNGMIQQWGMEVLCGGEGVIDIGGDPGFLAAELLHSGIHVTVVDPAFGFAGKSDAFTSKYLQDPGHWSTVRQGTTPFRAIRQPFDKVFIDDPENQRLLEGASALVSLYPDEGTDFILQYTAARAMRTALIPCNECWQYFPPHEPTYDGFVKQLLMNDCHYVQSFGQNSPMRRERIWGTPYCQVLLSRSPTLSTSDSWPWSSASLNNGEAVKQQQLLLQQQQLQQQQQQLQLQQQQQFQQQQMQQQQMLQQQMAPMQQQQMMQQGQVQMQGQMVMQQQGQMAMPMQQPPGPWAQGMMPMEPVPQMSAWARVLAHLESKGIPFADIKGCHMDTRRDILKEVFAKEPLLRAQAESEWMRAKNSAMGQSSGASRRARSRSRDRGSQCPPGARSGAAAGLTYIRR
;
A
#
# COMPACT_ATOMS: atom_id res chain seq x y z
N ALA A 1 23.14 -13.86 16.26
CA ALA A 1 22.28 -12.92 15.50
C ALA A 1 20.96 -13.57 15.06
N CYS A 2 20.94 -14.78 14.51
CA CYS A 2 19.69 -15.47 14.10
C CYS A 2 18.77 -15.94 15.25
N THR A 3 19.28 -16.20 16.46
CA THR A 3 18.46 -16.78 17.54
C THR A 3 17.57 -15.77 18.28
N ALA A 4 17.82 -14.46 18.13
CA ALA A 4 17.05 -13.40 18.80
C ALA A 4 15.77 -13.00 18.04
N MET A 5 15.65 -13.32 16.74
CA MET A 5 14.48 -12.95 15.92
C MET A 5 13.33 -13.98 15.98
N GLN A 6 13.58 -15.22 16.45
CA GLN A 6 12.56 -16.28 16.51
C GLN A 6 11.47 -16.01 17.57
N GLN A 7 11.73 -15.18 18.60
CA GLN A 7 10.82 -15.03 19.74
C GLN A 7 9.69 -14.02 19.51
N GLN A 8 9.72 -13.16 18.49
CA GLN A 8 8.69 -12.13 18.28
C GLN A 8 7.60 -12.48 17.26
N ALA A 9 7.83 -13.47 16.37
CA ALA A 9 6.82 -13.89 15.39
C ALA A 9 5.59 -14.58 16.03
N ASN A 10 5.72 -15.11 17.26
CA ASN A 10 4.63 -15.79 17.97
C ASN A 10 3.76 -14.88 18.85
N ALA A 11 4.04 -13.56 18.92
CA ALA A 11 3.34 -12.65 19.84
C ALA A 11 2.17 -11.85 19.21
N PHE A 12 1.96 -11.90 17.89
CA PHE A 12 0.91 -11.11 17.23
C PHE A 12 -0.49 -11.75 17.21
N GLY A 13 -0.69 -12.81 18.00
CA GLY A 13 -1.89 -13.64 17.99
C GLY A 13 -2.65 -13.74 19.31
N GLN A 14 -2.78 -12.67 20.10
CA GLN A 14 -3.80 -12.63 21.17
C GLN A 14 -4.51 -11.28 21.24
N ALA A 15 -5.83 -11.34 21.04
CA ALA A 15 -6.74 -10.23 21.23
C ALA A 15 -6.74 -9.78 22.70
N TRP A 16 -6.54 -8.49 22.93
CA TRP A 16 -6.81 -7.85 24.22
C TRP A 16 -8.13 -7.06 24.15
N PRO A 17 -9.10 -7.30 25.04
CA PRO A 17 -10.30 -6.50 25.14
C PRO A 17 -10.10 -5.31 26.08
N GLY A 18 -10.46 -4.12 25.61
CA GLY A 18 -10.87 -3.00 26.46
C GLY A 18 -9.76 -2.03 26.88
N TYR A 19 -9.67 -0.91 26.17
CA TYR A 19 -9.23 0.34 26.80
C TYR A 19 -10.18 1.47 26.37
N ARG A 20 -11.02 1.90 27.33
CA ARG A 20 -11.79 3.15 27.25
C ARG A 20 -10.84 4.30 27.57
N GLY A 21 -11.01 5.40 26.85
CA GLY A 21 -10.11 6.54 26.89
C GLY A 21 -10.08 7.34 28.18
N GLY A 22 -9.21 8.35 28.16
CA GLY A 22 -9.11 9.41 29.16
C GLY A 22 -7.66 9.83 29.37
N GLY A 23 -7.38 11.12 29.23
CA GLY A 23 -6.14 11.75 29.69
C GLY A 23 -5.18 12.14 28.57
N GLY A 24 -5.26 13.40 28.14
CA GLY A 24 -4.13 14.04 27.48
C GLY A 24 -3.03 14.27 28.50
N ASP A 25 -1.98 13.44 28.46
CA ASP A 25 -0.75 13.73 29.19
C ASP A 25 0.04 14.76 28.40
N ALA A 26 -0.08 16.01 28.84
CA ALA A 26 0.87 17.05 28.54
C ALA A 26 2.26 16.59 28.99
N CYS A 27 3.20 16.51 28.05
CA CYS A 27 4.60 16.23 28.31
C CYS A 27 5.19 17.37 29.18
N SER A 28 5.16 17.22 30.50
CA SER A 28 5.71 18.18 31.47
C SER A 28 7.20 17.92 31.69
N CYS A 29 8.00 18.07 30.64
CA CYS A 29 9.44 18.17 30.76
C CYS A 29 9.81 19.57 31.31
N ARG A 30 9.70 19.76 32.64
CA ARG A 30 10.20 20.96 33.35
C ARG A 30 11.45 20.70 34.19
N SER A 31 12.03 19.50 34.16
CA SER A 31 13.17 19.14 35.02
C SER A 31 14.49 18.87 34.31
N CYS A 32 14.62 19.16 33.01
CA CYS A 32 15.91 19.05 32.29
C CYS A 32 16.82 20.28 32.48
N GLY A 33 16.70 20.96 33.62
CA GLY A 33 17.58 22.06 34.01
C GLY A 33 18.85 21.54 34.66
N ARG A 34 19.80 21.02 33.85
CA ARG A 34 21.25 21.15 34.08
C ARG A 34 22.05 20.56 32.92
N ALA A 35 22.78 21.48 32.30
CA ALA A 35 23.88 21.36 31.37
C ALA A 35 24.59 19.99 31.29
N GLY A 36 24.76 19.55 30.05
CA GLY A 36 26.03 18.99 29.58
C GLY A 36 26.05 17.48 29.33
N SER A 37 26.08 17.12 28.04
CA SER A 37 26.87 15.97 27.56
C SER A 37 26.21 14.58 27.46
N PHE A 38 24.97 14.46 26.94
CA PHE A 38 24.48 13.13 26.51
C PHE A 38 23.78 13.02 25.15
N CYS A 39 23.70 14.08 24.33
CA CYS A 39 22.95 14.03 23.06
C CYS A 39 23.77 14.28 21.76
N SER A 40 25.10 14.44 21.84
CA SER A 40 25.92 14.69 20.63
C SER A 40 26.42 13.43 19.91
N ALA A 41 26.05 12.21 20.34
CA ALA A 41 26.67 10.99 19.84
C ALA A 41 26.10 10.44 18.51
N TYR A 42 25.04 11.01 17.96
CA TYR A 42 24.47 10.56 16.67
C TYR A 42 24.51 11.62 15.55
N GLY A 43 25.14 12.78 15.80
CA GLY A 43 25.34 13.85 14.81
C GLY A 43 26.54 13.64 13.88
N GLY A 44 26.97 12.40 13.65
CA GLY A 44 27.99 12.10 12.65
C GLY A 44 27.39 12.36 11.28
N GLN A 45 27.75 13.50 10.66
CA GLN A 45 27.48 13.86 9.27
C GLN A 45 27.99 12.75 8.32
N GLN A 46 27.27 11.64 8.19
CA GLN A 46 27.22 11.00 6.89
C GLN A 46 26.35 11.90 6.03
N ALA A 47 26.96 12.93 5.45
CA ALA A 47 26.44 13.57 4.26
C ALA A 47 26.40 12.50 3.17
N ARG A 48 25.38 11.64 3.21
CA ARG A 48 25.10 10.71 2.13
C ARG A 48 24.71 11.59 0.96
N LEU A 49 25.48 11.47 -0.10
CA LEU A 49 25.31 12.21 -1.34
C LEU A 49 23.90 11.93 -1.85
N SER A 50 23.01 12.90 -1.67
CA SER A 50 21.72 12.93 -2.35
C SER A 50 22.01 12.96 -3.84
N HIS A 51 21.50 11.99 -4.59
CA HIS A 51 21.72 11.94 -6.03
C HIS A 51 20.95 13.09 -6.71
N THR A 52 21.64 13.89 -7.52
CA THR A 52 21.00 14.84 -8.45
C THR A 52 20.30 14.10 -9.60
N ALA A 53 19.46 14.77 -10.38
CA ALA A 53 18.85 14.17 -11.57
C ALA A 53 19.89 13.63 -12.56
N ASP A 54 20.98 14.37 -12.80
CA ASP A 54 22.06 13.93 -13.68
C ASP A 54 22.79 12.72 -13.12
N GLN A 55 22.96 12.65 -11.79
CA GLN A 55 23.54 11.49 -11.13
C GLN A 55 22.60 10.28 -11.19
N TRP A 56 21.28 10.47 -11.10
CA TRP A 56 20.30 9.41 -11.36
C TRP A 56 20.33 8.94 -12.81
N ALA A 57 20.47 9.85 -13.78
CA ALA A 57 20.62 9.49 -15.18
C ALA A 57 21.92 8.69 -15.42
N GLN A 58 23.03 9.12 -14.82
CA GLN A 58 24.31 8.38 -14.85
C GLN A 58 24.20 7.02 -14.17
N TRP A 59 23.55 6.96 -13.00
CA TRP A 59 23.32 5.70 -12.28
C TRP A 59 22.44 4.74 -13.09
N ASN A 60 21.36 5.24 -13.68
CA ASN A 60 20.49 4.51 -14.60
C ASN A 60 21.21 4.08 -15.89
N ALA A 61 22.35 4.68 -16.24
CA ALA A 61 23.20 4.21 -17.33
C ALA A 61 24.10 3.03 -16.92
N THR A 62 24.36 2.85 -15.62
CA THR A 62 25.08 1.67 -15.11
C THR A 62 24.22 0.41 -15.23
N GLN A 63 24.86 -0.76 -15.28
CA GLN A 63 24.14 -2.04 -15.32
C GLN A 63 23.22 -2.21 -14.10
N GLU A 64 23.66 -1.80 -12.91
CA GLU A 64 22.89 -1.90 -11.68
C GLU A 64 21.66 -1.00 -11.71
N GLY A 65 21.81 0.25 -12.18
CA GLY A 65 20.70 1.17 -12.31
C GLY A 65 19.70 0.75 -13.37
N GLN A 66 20.16 0.30 -14.53
CA GLN A 66 19.28 -0.30 -15.55
C GLN A 66 18.51 -1.50 -14.98
N ASN A 67 19.16 -2.35 -14.19
CA ASN A 67 18.51 -3.51 -13.60
C ASN A 67 17.41 -3.11 -12.61
N LEU A 68 17.64 -2.12 -11.73
CA LEU A 68 16.60 -1.67 -10.80
C LEU A 68 15.46 -0.94 -11.52
N PHE A 69 15.80 -0.04 -12.44
CA PHE A 69 14.83 0.69 -13.25
C PHE A 69 13.94 -0.27 -14.03
N ARG A 70 14.55 -1.20 -14.79
CA ARG A 70 13.82 -2.20 -15.57
C ARG A 70 13.00 -3.10 -14.68
N TRP A 71 13.50 -3.48 -13.52
CA TRP A 71 12.72 -4.30 -12.58
C TRP A 71 11.40 -3.63 -12.21
N TRP A 72 11.39 -2.34 -11.83
CA TRP A 72 10.13 -1.64 -11.56
C TRP A 72 9.25 -1.51 -12.80
N ALA A 73 9.86 -1.14 -13.94
CA ALA A 73 9.14 -0.96 -15.21
C ALA A 73 8.49 -2.27 -15.70
N ASP A 74 9.13 -3.41 -15.49
CA ASP A 74 8.64 -4.74 -15.86
C ASP A 74 7.64 -5.28 -14.82
N TRP A 75 7.84 -4.96 -13.53
CA TRP A 75 7.01 -5.46 -12.44
C TRP A 75 5.69 -4.70 -12.31
N ILE A 76 5.65 -3.38 -12.48
CA ILE A 76 4.42 -2.58 -12.33
C ILE A 76 3.26 -3.05 -13.24
N PRO A 77 3.50 -3.42 -14.51
CA PRO A 77 2.43 -3.94 -15.38
C PRO A 77 1.88 -5.31 -14.96
N THR A 78 2.56 -6.05 -14.07
CA THR A 78 2.05 -7.34 -13.57
C THR A 78 0.82 -7.16 -12.68
N PRO A 79 -0.03 -8.19 -12.50
CA PRO A 79 -1.17 -8.11 -11.58
C PRO A 79 -0.79 -7.67 -10.16
N GLU A 80 0.32 -8.17 -9.62
CA GLU A 80 0.82 -7.80 -8.30
C GLU A 80 1.29 -6.34 -8.24
N GLY A 81 1.99 -5.89 -9.29
CA GLY A 81 2.38 -4.49 -9.46
C GLY A 81 1.18 -3.57 -9.49
N GLN A 82 0.13 -3.93 -10.23
CA GLN A 82 -1.12 -3.17 -10.29
C GLN A 82 -1.90 -3.15 -8.97
N VAL A 83 -1.87 -4.24 -8.19
CA VAL A 83 -2.42 -4.22 -6.82
C VAL A 83 -1.65 -3.22 -5.95
N TRP A 84 -0.33 -3.17 -6.09
CA TRP A 84 0.50 -2.20 -5.36
C TRP A 84 0.20 -0.75 -5.76
N THR A 85 0.11 -0.45 -7.07
CA THR A 85 -0.22 0.91 -7.54
C THR A 85 -1.59 1.35 -7.05
N ASN A 86 -2.62 0.48 -7.12
CA ASN A 86 -3.96 0.77 -6.64
C ASN A 86 -3.99 1.05 -5.13
N ASN A 87 -3.24 0.27 -4.36
CA ASN A 87 -3.10 0.46 -2.92
C ASN A 87 -2.40 1.78 -2.57
N LYS A 88 -1.35 2.17 -3.31
CA LYS A 88 -0.67 3.46 -3.14
C LYS A 88 -1.56 4.65 -3.51
N ARG A 89 -2.36 4.56 -4.58
CA ARG A 89 -3.37 5.58 -4.90
C ARG A 89 -4.43 5.74 -3.81
N ARG A 90 -4.94 4.62 -3.29
CA ARG A 90 -5.90 4.64 -2.17
C ARG A 90 -5.31 5.29 -0.93
N GLU A 91 -4.04 5.00 -0.63
CA GLU A 91 -3.31 5.63 0.46
C GLU A 91 -3.17 7.13 0.26
N ALA A 92 -2.67 7.56 -0.91
CA ALA A 92 -2.57 8.96 -1.28
C ALA A 92 -3.91 9.71 -1.12
N ARG A 93 -5.01 9.15 -1.64
CA ARG A 93 -6.36 9.71 -1.47
C ARG A 93 -6.75 9.87 -0.01
N CYS A 94 -6.47 8.87 0.82
CA CYS A 94 -6.77 8.92 2.25
C CYS A 94 -6.03 10.07 2.94
N ILE A 95 -4.76 10.27 2.57
CA ILE A 95 -3.94 11.36 3.11
C ILE A 95 -4.44 12.72 2.64
N VAL A 96 -4.70 12.89 1.33
CA VAL A 96 -5.23 14.15 0.78
C VAL A 96 -6.56 14.53 1.42
N ASN A 97 -7.48 13.57 1.59
CA ASN A 97 -8.75 13.81 2.28
C ASN A 97 -8.54 14.23 3.73
N GLY A 98 -7.61 13.59 4.44
CA GLY A 98 -7.24 13.97 5.80
C GLY A 98 -6.68 15.39 5.88
N MET A 99 -5.79 15.76 4.96
CA MET A 99 -5.25 17.12 4.86
C MET A 99 -6.35 18.15 4.60
N ILE A 100 -7.27 17.88 3.66
CA ILE A 100 -8.41 18.77 3.38
C ILE A 100 -9.28 18.93 4.62
N GLN A 101 -9.56 17.83 5.33
CA GLN A 101 -10.35 17.87 6.56
C GLN A 101 -9.66 18.65 7.69
N GLN A 102 -8.34 18.52 7.81
CA GLN A 102 -7.56 19.10 8.90
C GLN A 102 -7.19 20.56 8.65
N TRP A 103 -6.82 20.92 7.43
CA TRP A 103 -6.29 22.24 7.09
C TRP A 103 -7.23 23.08 6.24
N GLY A 104 -8.21 22.46 5.58
CA GLY A 104 -9.14 23.12 4.69
C GLY A 104 -8.62 23.25 3.26
N MET A 105 -9.53 23.13 2.29
CA MET A 105 -9.21 23.25 0.87
C MET A 105 -8.61 24.62 0.52
N GLU A 106 -9.19 25.70 1.04
CA GLU A 106 -8.74 27.07 0.75
C GLU A 106 -7.28 27.29 1.15
N VAL A 107 -6.89 26.78 2.33
CA VAL A 107 -5.52 26.85 2.81
C VAL A 107 -4.60 26.06 1.87
N LEU A 108 -4.99 24.83 1.52
CA LEU A 108 -4.20 23.96 0.66
C LEU A 108 -3.99 24.55 -0.74
N CYS A 109 -4.99 25.26 -1.28
CA CYS A 109 -4.91 25.96 -2.56
C CYS A 109 -4.31 27.38 -2.46
N GLY A 110 -3.82 27.78 -1.30
CA GLY A 110 -3.16 29.07 -1.09
C GLY A 110 -1.74 29.10 -1.65
N GLY A 111 -1.29 30.28 -2.08
CA GLY A 111 0.09 30.53 -2.53
C GLY A 111 0.56 29.57 -3.64
N GLU A 112 1.72 28.95 -3.44
CA GLU A 112 2.34 27.97 -4.35
C GLU A 112 1.79 26.55 -4.14
N GLY A 113 0.79 26.38 -3.26
CA GLY A 113 0.08 25.11 -3.06
C GLY A 113 0.89 24.12 -2.25
N VAL A 114 0.73 22.83 -2.52
CA VAL A 114 1.39 21.76 -1.77
C VAL A 114 2.72 21.39 -2.44
N ILE A 115 3.76 21.19 -1.63
CA ILE A 115 5.02 20.60 -2.12
C ILE A 115 5.10 19.15 -1.66
N ASP A 116 5.21 18.23 -2.62
CA ASP A 116 5.32 16.77 -2.43
C ASP A 116 6.80 16.34 -2.57
N ILE A 117 7.47 16.11 -1.44
CA ILE A 117 8.89 15.73 -1.40
C ILE A 117 9.03 14.21 -1.47
N GLY A 118 9.88 13.72 -2.37
CA GLY A 118 10.01 12.28 -2.62
C GLY A 118 8.76 11.71 -3.27
N GLY A 119 8.10 12.53 -4.09
CA GLY A 119 6.78 12.25 -4.62
C GLY A 119 6.72 11.20 -5.72
N ASP A 120 7.84 10.63 -6.20
CA ASP A 120 7.82 9.59 -7.23
C ASP A 120 7.07 8.32 -6.73
N PRO A 121 6.12 7.76 -7.52
CA PRO A 121 5.83 8.04 -8.94
C PRO A 121 4.69 9.02 -9.21
N GLY A 122 4.29 9.82 -8.23
CA GLY A 122 3.32 10.91 -8.36
C GLY A 122 1.89 10.57 -7.92
N PHE A 123 1.70 9.52 -7.11
CA PHE A 123 0.37 9.13 -6.63
C PHE A 123 -0.28 10.22 -5.77
N LEU A 124 0.48 10.84 -4.86
CA LEU A 124 -0.03 11.93 -4.04
C LEU A 124 -0.31 13.17 -4.89
N ALA A 125 0.64 13.56 -5.75
CA ALA A 125 0.43 14.66 -6.69
C ALA A 125 -0.84 14.49 -7.55
N ALA A 126 -1.12 13.29 -8.05
CA ALA A 126 -2.31 13.03 -8.84
C ALA A 126 -3.60 13.21 -8.01
N GLU A 127 -3.63 12.74 -6.75
CA GLU A 127 -4.80 12.89 -5.87
C GLU A 127 -4.98 14.34 -5.36
N LEU A 128 -3.90 15.11 -5.21
CA LEU A 128 -3.95 16.56 -4.94
C LEU A 128 -4.59 17.31 -6.10
N LEU A 129 -4.11 17.07 -7.33
CA LEU A 129 -4.69 17.65 -8.55
C LEU A 129 -6.16 17.26 -8.73
N HIS A 130 -6.48 15.99 -8.47
CA HIS A 130 -7.87 15.50 -8.48
C HIS A 130 -8.78 16.28 -7.54
N SER A 131 -8.23 16.73 -6.42
CA SER A 131 -8.95 17.53 -5.42
C SER A 131 -8.95 19.03 -5.73
N GLY A 132 -8.36 19.48 -6.84
CA GLY A 132 -8.25 20.89 -7.22
C GLY A 132 -7.11 21.65 -6.54
N ILE A 133 -6.14 20.93 -5.95
CA ILE A 133 -4.98 21.48 -5.26
C ILE A 133 -3.78 21.42 -6.21
N HIS A 134 -3.17 22.56 -6.52
CA HIS A 134 -1.92 22.57 -7.27
C HIS A 134 -0.76 22.06 -6.43
N VAL A 135 0.17 21.39 -7.10
CA VAL A 135 1.26 20.66 -6.44
C VAL A 135 2.58 20.80 -7.19
N THR A 136 3.65 20.97 -6.43
CA THR A 136 5.02 20.84 -6.92
C THR A 136 5.66 19.59 -6.33
N VAL A 137 6.05 18.64 -7.17
CA VAL A 137 6.84 17.48 -6.75
C VAL A 137 8.32 17.86 -6.72
N VAL A 138 8.99 17.59 -5.61
CA VAL A 138 10.45 17.75 -5.45
C VAL A 138 11.06 16.37 -5.22
N ASP A 139 11.58 15.78 -6.29
CA ASP A 139 12.16 14.44 -6.25
C ASP A 139 13.17 14.27 -7.40
N PRO A 140 14.45 13.99 -7.10
CA PRO A 140 15.47 13.86 -8.13
C PRO A 140 15.25 12.64 -9.06
N ALA A 141 14.50 11.63 -8.61
CA ALA A 141 14.18 10.43 -9.37
C ALA A 141 12.82 10.51 -10.08
N PHE A 142 12.12 11.65 -10.05
CA PHE A 142 10.76 11.76 -10.60
C PHE A 142 10.67 11.41 -12.09
N GLY A 143 9.99 10.31 -12.39
CA GLY A 143 9.87 9.74 -13.74
C GLY A 143 11.11 8.97 -14.23
N PHE A 144 12.10 8.78 -13.37
CA PHE A 144 13.35 8.07 -13.64
C PHE A 144 13.57 6.84 -12.76
N ALA A 145 12.72 6.56 -11.77
CA ALA A 145 12.87 5.37 -10.92
C ALA A 145 12.31 4.07 -11.56
N GLY A 146 11.66 4.18 -12.71
CA GLY A 146 10.92 3.06 -13.35
C GLY A 146 9.61 2.73 -12.63
N LYS A 147 9.29 3.44 -11.55
CA LYS A 147 8.07 3.28 -10.75
C LYS A 147 6.83 3.91 -11.40
N SER A 148 6.97 4.48 -12.60
CA SER A 148 5.89 5.15 -13.31
C SER A 148 4.77 4.17 -13.66
N ASP A 149 3.56 4.51 -13.26
CA ASP A 149 2.35 3.83 -13.73
C ASP A 149 1.68 4.68 -14.82
N ALA A 150 1.26 4.02 -15.91
CA ALA A 150 0.73 4.70 -17.08
C ALA A 150 -0.50 5.57 -16.79
N PHE A 151 -1.36 5.16 -15.85
CA PHE A 151 -2.53 5.93 -15.47
C PHE A 151 -2.13 7.20 -14.71
N THR A 152 -1.25 7.09 -13.71
CA THR A 152 -0.76 8.24 -12.94
C THR A 152 0.00 9.21 -13.84
N SER A 153 0.91 8.72 -14.69
CA SER A 153 1.66 9.56 -15.62
C SER A 153 0.75 10.28 -16.60
N LYS A 154 -0.23 9.58 -17.18
CA LYS A 154 -1.23 10.19 -18.06
C LYS A 154 -2.04 11.25 -17.30
N TYR A 155 -2.47 10.96 -16.08
CA TYR A 155 -3.26 11.87 -15.26
C TYR A 155 -2.53 13.20 -15.00
N LEU A 156 -1.24 13.13 -14.62
CA LEU A 156 -0.42 14.31 -14.35
C LEU A 156 -0.17 15.15 -15.61
N GLN A 157 -0.18 14.53 -16.79
CA GLN A 157 0.10 15.16 -18.08
C GLN A 157 -1.15 15.65 -18.82
N ASP A 158 -2.36 15.30 -18.36
CA ASP A 158 -3.60 15.65 -19.03
C ASP A 158 -4.10 17.05 -18.60
N PRO A 159 -4.09 18.06 -19.51
CA PRO A 159 -4.58 19.40 -19.19
C PRO A 159 -6.07 19.43 -18.82
N GLY A 160 -6.85 18.42 -19.23
CA GLY A 160 -8.25 18.28 -18.83
C GLY A 160 -8.42 18.07 -17.33
N HIS A 161 -7.43 17.52 -16.63
CA HIS A 161 -7.45 17.39 -15.17
C HIS A 161 -6.97 18.64 -14.45
N TRP A 162 -6.44 19.63 -15.16
CA TRP A 162 -5.96 20.88 -14.58
C TRP A 162 -7.05 21.93 -14.43
N SER A 163 -8.20 21.76 -15.10
CA SER A 163 -9.30 22.71 -15.03
C SER A 163 -9.97 22.80 -13.65
N THR A 164 -9.73 21.82 -12.77
CA THR A 164 -10.20 21.82 -11.37
C THR A 164 -9.34 22.69 -10.46
N VAL A 165 -8.12 23.03 -10.88
CA VAL A 165 -7.20 23.90 -10.14
C VAL A 165 -7.58 25.37 -10.39
N ARG A 166 -7.36 26.22 -9.39
CA ARG A 166 -7.62 27.66 -9.46
C ARG A 166 -6.93 28.30 -10.67
N GLN A 167 -7.66 29.15 -11.40
CA GLN A 167 -7.09 29.90 -12.51
C GLN A 167 -5.93 30.78 -12.06
N GLY A 168 -4.87 30.84 -12.88
CA GLY A 168 -3.69 31.66 -12.63
C GLY A 168 -2.60 30.97 -11.80
N THR A 169 -2.80 29.74 -11.33
CA THR A 169 -1.73 28.94 -10.72
C THR A 169 -1.22 27.88 -11.70
N THR A 170 0.04 27.44 -11.52
CA THR A 170 0.59 26.30 -12.26
C THR A 170 0.08 25.02 -11.61
N PRO A 171 -0.76 24.20 -12.27
CA PRO A 171 -1.39 23.03 -11.66
C PRO A 171 -0.38 22.02 -11.13
N PHE A 172 0.60 21.68 -11.95
CA PHE A 172 1.59 20.68 -11.66
C PHE A 172 2.98 21.18 -12.05
N ARG A 173 3.95 21.04 -11.15
CA ARG A 173 5.38 21.25 -11.39
C ARG A 173 6.17 20.06 -10.88
N ALA A 174 7.23 19.67 -11.57
CA ALA A 174 8.18 18.68 -11.08
C ALA A 174 9.58 19.30 -11.08
N ILE A 175 10.23 19.32 -9.93
CA ILE A 175 11.60 19.78 -9.74
C ILE A 175 12.45 18.57 -9.39
N ARG A 176 13.38 18.22 -10.28
CA ARG A 176 14.22 17.04 -10.16
C ARG A 176 15.50 17.35 -9.40
N GLN A 177 15.34 17.78 -8.15
CA GLN A 177 16.44 18.09 -7.26
C GLN A 177 16.19 17.42 -5.91
N PRO A 178 17.25 17.02 -5.18
CA PRO A 178 17.08 16.57 -3.81
C PRO A 178 16.60 17.71 -2.92
N PHE A 179 15.73 17.40 -1.94
CA PHE A 179 15.30 18.38 -0.96
C PHE A 179 16.32 18.46 0.18
N ASP A 180 17.33 19.32 0.01
CA ASP A 180 18.44 19.50 0.96
C ASP A 180 18.82 20.98 1.13
N LYS A 181 19.96 21.25 1.77
CA LYS A 181 20.44 22.61 2.02
C LYS A 181 20.64 23.40 0.72
N VAL A 182 21.16 22.77 -0.34
CA VAL A 182 21.40 23.45 -1.62
C VAL A 182 20.08 23.86 -2.25
N PHE A 183 19.08 22.98 -2.20
CA PHE A 183 17.74 23.29 -2.68
C PHE A 183 17.13 24.50 -1.97
N ILE A 184 17.21 24.56 -0.63
CA ILE A 184 16.60 25.66 0.14
C ILE A 184 17.41 26.96 0.12
N ASP A 185 18.69 26.92 -0.24
CA ASP A 185 19.54 28.11 -0.35
C ASP A 185 19.38 28.81 -1.72
N ASP A 186 18.80 28.12 -2.71
CA ASP A 186 18.47 28.68 -4.02
C ASP A 186 17.33 29.72 -3.90
N PRO A 187 17.50 30.97 -4.37
CA PRO A 187 16.49 32.02 -4.24
C PRO A 187 15.16 31.76 -4.95
N GLU A 188 15.13 30.97 -6.02
CA GLU A 188 13.88 30.60 -6.70
C GLU A 188 13.10 29.57 -5.90
N ASN A 189 13.81 28.57 -5.38
CA ASN A 189 13.21 27.55 -4.50
C ASN A 189 12.79 28.14 -3.15
N GLN A 190 13.50 29.14 -2.62
CA GLN A 190 13.07 29.86 -1.42
C GLN A 190 11.71 30.53 -1.62
N ARG A 191 11.52 31.23 -2.74
CA ARG A 191 10.22 31.85 -3.08
C ARG A 191 9.12 30.80 -3.19
N LEU A 192 9.41 29.68 -3.83
CA LEU A 192 8.48 28.54 -3.90
C LEU A 192 8.09 28.05 -2.50
N LEU A 193 9.07 27.84 -1.62
CA LEU A 193 8.85 27.31 -0.28
C LEU A 193 8.17 28.30 0.68
N GLU A 194 8.43 29.59 0.52
CA GLU A 194 7.74 30.66 1.27
C GLU A 194 6.28 30.79 0.86
N GLY A 195 5.98 30.57 -0.43
CA GLY A 195 4.62 30.56 -0.95
C GLY A 195 3.84 29.28 -0.67
N ALA A 196 4.50 28.18 -0.30
CA ALA A 196 3.84 26.87 -0.14
C ALA A 196 2.87 26.82 1.05
N SER A 197 1.72 26.20 0.85
CA SER A 197 0.69 26.04 1.88
C SER A 197 1.01 24.93 2.88
N ALA A 198 1.66 23.88 2.40
CA ALA A 198 2.03 22.70 3.17
C ALA A 198 3.16 21.93 2.47
N LEU A 199 3.92 21.19 3.27
CA LEU A 199 4.85 20.16 2.82
C LEU A 199 4.26 18.77 3.08
N VAL A 200 4.37 17.89 2.11
CA VAL A 200 3.99 16.48 2.28
C VAL A 200 5.13 15.61 1.81
N SER A 201 5.36 14.49 2.51
CA SER A 201 6.32 13.49 2.05
C SER A 201 5.87 12.10 2.48
N LEU A 202 5.64 11.22 1.51
CA LEU A 202 5.24 9.85 1.78
C LEU A 202 6.44 8.93 1.58
N TYR A 203 6.92 8.35 2.66
CA TYR A 203 8.11 7.50 2.69
C TYR A 203 9.39 8.24 2.21
N PRO A 204 9.71 9.44 2.76
CA PRO A 204 11.02 10.02 2.49
C PRO A 204 12.09 9.08 3.02
N ASP A 205 13.10 8.81 2.20
CA ASP A 205 14.26 8.04 2.60
C ASP A 205 15.26 8.97 3.29
N GLU A 206 16.37 9.31 2.63
CA GLU A 206 17.45 10.15 3.15
C GLU A 206 16.99 11.58 3.51
N GLY A 207 15.92 12.07 2.90
CA GLY A 207 15.40 13.43 3.12
C GLY A 207 14.66 13.62 4.45
N THR A 208 14.32 12.54 5.17
CA THR A 208 13.44 12.61 6.35
C THR A 208 13.91 13.61 7.39
N ASP A 209 15.17 13.51 7.84
CA ASP A 209 15.69 14.33 8.92
C ASP A 209 15.74 15.82 8.54
N PHE A 210 16.13 16.12 7.30
CA PHE A 210 16.15 17.49 6.78
C PHE A 210 14.74 18.09 6.68
N ILE A 211 13.74 17.29 6.26
CA ILE A 211 12.32 17.71 6.24
C ILE A 211 11.86 18.06 7.66
N LEU A 212 12.17 17.23 8.66
CA LEU A 212 11.83 17.50 10.06
C LEU A 212 12.47 18.80 10.55
N GLN A 213 13.78 18.98 10.31
CA GLN A 213 14.50 20.19 10.71
C GLN A 213 13.91 21.44 10.04
N TYR A 214 13.69 21.39 8.73
CA TYR A 214 13.21 22.51 7.94
C TYR A 214 11.80 22.94 8.35
N THR A 215 10.88 21.98 8.45
CA THR A 215 9.49 22.24 8.84
C THR A 215 9.38 22.66 10.29
N ALA A 216 10.29 22.19 11.14
CA ALA A 216 10.45 22.68 12.50
C ALA A 216 10.82 24.15 12.56
N ALA A 217 11.81 24.60 11.79
CA ALA A 217 12.26 25.98 11.78
C ALA A 217 11.17 26.97 11.36
N ARG A 218 10.30 26.57 10.42
CA ARG A 218 9.26 27.43 9.83
C ARG A 218 7.86 27.24 10.43
N ALA A 219 7.71 26.33 11.39
CA ALA A 219 6.40 25.88 11.88
C ALA A 219 5.41 25.54 10.75
N MET A 220 5.91 24.96 9.66
CA MET A 220 5.15 24.76 8.44
C MET A 220 4.14 23.62 8.56
N ARG A 221 2.96 23.74 7.94
CA ARG A 221 2.02 22.61 7.83
C ARG A 221 2.73 21.46 7.13
N THR A 222 2.76 20.30 7.78
CA THR A 222 3.53 19.16 7.29
C THR A 222 2.78 17.86 7.52
N ALA A 223 2.76 16.99 6.52
CA ALA A 223 2.30 15.61 6.63
C ALA A 223 3.41 14.67 6.17
N LEU A 224 3.83 13.73 7.01
CA LEU A 224 4.94 12.84 6.74
C LEU A 224 4.56 11.40 7.09
N ILE A 225 4.71 10.48 6.14
CA ILE A 225 4.68 9.03 6.43
C ILE A 225 6.11 8.53 6.48
N PRO A 226 6.62 8.05 7.62
CA PRO A 226 7.99 7.52 7.69
C PRO A 226 8.19 6.32 6.76
N CYS A 227 9.38 6.22 6.14
CA CYS A 227 9.70 5.06 5.31
C CYS A 227 9.69 3.77 6.15
N ASN A 228 8.93 2.76 5.71
CA ASN A 228 8.88 1.44 6.35
C ASN A 228 9.77 0.40 5.63
N GLU A 229 10.35 0.75 4.48
CA GLU A 229 11.20 -0.14 3.68
C GLU A 229 12.70 0.00 4.03
N CYS A 230 13.11 1.17 4.49
CA CYS A 230 14.51 1.47 4.80
C CYS A 230 14.87 1.18 6.26
N TRP A 231 14.89 -0.10 6.61
CA TRP A 231 15.26 -0.58 7.95
C TRP A 231 16.63 -0.10 8.43
N GLN A 232 17.54 0.30 7.52
CA GLN A 232 18.82 0.87 7.90
C GLN A 232 18.71 2.19 8.68
N TYR A 233 17.56 2.87 8.61
CA TYR A 233 17.27 4.08 9.37
C TYR A 233 16.65 3.77 10.74
N PHE A 234 16.35 2.51 11.04
CA PHE A 234 15.74 2.16 12.33
C PHE A 234 16.79 2.26 13.43
N PRO A 235 16.43 2.78 14.62
CA PRO A 235 17.38 2.94 15.69
C PRO A 235 17.89 1.57 16.16
N PRO A 236 19.23 1.37 16.30
CA PRO A 236 19.78 0.07 16.71
C PRO A 236 19.26 -0.46 18.04
N HIS A 237 18.84 0.44 18.94
CA HIS A 237 18.32 0.10 20.27
C HIS A 237 16.83 -0.27 20.27
N GLU A 238 16.08 0.11 19.23
CA GLU A 238 14.67 -0.25 19.04
C GLU A 238 14.40 -0.46 17.54
N PRO A 239 14.90 -1.57 16.92
CA PRO A 239 14.91 -1.78 15.48
C PRO A 239 13.53 -2.19 14.95
N THR A 240 12.52 -1.39 15.28
CA THR A 240 11.12 -1.56 14.87
C THR A 240 10.65 -0.29 14.21
N TYR A 241 9.60 -0.39 13.39
CA TYR A 241 8.99 0.78 12.79
C TYR A 241 8.46 1.77 13.85
N ASP A 242 7.95 1.26 14.98
CA ASP A 242 7.50 2.10 16.10
C ASP A 242 8.67 2.84 16.77
N GLY A 243 9.81 2.17 16.94
CA GLY A 243 11.05 2.78 17.42
C GLY A 243 11.56 3.86 16.48
N PHE A 244 11.50 3.63 15.16
CA PHE A 244 11.83 4.65 14.16
C PHE A 244 10.89 5.86 14.28
N VAL A 245 9.57 5.65 14.34
CA VAL A 245 8.57 6.71 14.56
C VAL A 245 8.85 7.51 15.84
N LYS A 246 9.17 6.85 16.95
CA LYS A 246 9.53 7.52 18.22
C LYS A 246 10.77 8.38 18.06
N GLN A 247 11.82 7.85 17.42
CA GLN A 247 13.06 8.59 17.17
C GLN A 247 12.79 9.85 16.33
N LEU A 248 11.97 9.77 15.29
CA LEU A 248 11.59 10.93 14.47
C LEU A 248 10.87 12.01 15.29
N LEU A 249 9.94 11.62 16.17
CA LEU A 249 9.25 12.56 17.07
C LEU A 249 10.20 13.20 18.09
N MET A 250 11.19 12.46 18.56
CA MET A 250 12.24 12.98 19.45
C MET A 250 13.12 14.00 18.73
N ASN A 251 13.56 13.70 17.49
CA ASN A 251 14.31 14.63 16.65
C ASN A 251 13.50 15.90 16.39
N ASP A 252 12.23 15.76 16.01
CA ASP A 252 11.32 16.88 15.77
C ASP A 252 11.18 17.79 17.01
N CYS A 253 10.97 17.18 18.19
CA CYS A 253 10.87 17.90 19.44
C CYS A 253 12.16 18.70 19.74
N HIS A 254 13.33 18.10 19.49
CA HIS A 254 14.61 18.78 19.63
C HIS A 254 14.72 19.98 18.68
N TYR A 255 14.38 19.82 17.40
CA TYR A 255 14.41 20.92 16.43
C TYR A 255 13.45 22.04 16.82
N VAL A 256 12.21 21.72 17.17
CA VAL A 256 11.18 22.68 17.61
C VAL A 256 11.67 23.53 18.77
N GLN A 257 12.27 22.89 19.78
CA GLN A 257 12.87 23.58 20.92
C GLN A 257 14.03 24.49 20.49
N SER A 258 14.91 24.01 19.60
CA SER A 258 16.07 24.77 19.12
C SER A 258 15.68 26.03 18.34
N PHE A 259 14.54 26.00 17.64
CA PHE A 259 14.02 27.13 16.86
C PHE A 259 13.02 28.00 17.63
N GLY A 260 12.74 27.71 18.91
CA GLY A 260 11.78 28.46 19.73
C GLY A 260 10.33 28.34 19.26
N GLN A 261 10.00 27.27 18.54
CA GLN A 261 8.65 27.04 18.01
C GLN A 261 7.80 26.23 19.00
N ASN A 262 6.48 26.29 18.87
CA ASN A 262 5.53 25.60 19.77
C ASN A 262 4.59 24.62 19.05
N SER A 263 4.94 24.22 17.83
CA SER A 263 4.11 23.36 16.98
C SER A 263 4.82 22.04 16.67
N PRO A 264 5.04 21.14 17.66
CA PRO A 264 5.68 19.86 17.40
C PRO A 264 4.82 18.97 16.49
N MET A 265 5.47 18.06 15.78
CA MET A 265 4.77 17.00 15.07
C MET A 265 3.99 16.13 16.04
N ARG A 266 2.85 15.66 15.55
CA ARG A 266 1.95 14.75 16.25
C ARG A 266 1.92 13.45 15.49
N ARG A 267 1.90 12.34 16.23
CA ARG A 267 1.61 11.03 15.69
C ARG A 267 0.10 10.87 15.55
N GLU A 268 -0.35 10.74 14.32
CA GLU A 268 -1.72 10.40 13.98
C GLU A 268 -1.81 8.95 13.51
N ARG A 269 -2.94 8.31 13.81
CA ARG A 269 -3.23 6.96 13.32
C ARG A 269 -4.16 7.07 12.13
N ILE A 270 -3.67 6.65 10.97
CA ILE A 270 -4.44 6.58 9.72
C ILE A 270 -5.05 5.20 9.53
N TRP A 271 -6.22 5.16 8.92
CA TRP A 271 -7.01 3.95 8.69
C TRP A 271 -7.35 3.80 7.22
N GLY A 272 -7.52 2.55 6.77
CA GLY A 272 -7.86 2.26 5.37
C GLY A 272 -6.70 2.40 4.38
N THR A 273 -5.50 2.66 4.90
CA THR A 273 -4.23 2.67 4.20
C THR A 273 -3.56 1.29 4.30
N PRO A 274 -3.16 0.67 3.18
CA PRO A 274 -2.68 -0.71 3.17
C PRO A 274 -1.24 -0.88 3.64
N TYR A 275 -0.40 0.15 3.58
CA TYR A 275 1.04 0.03 3.85
C TYR A 275 1.46 0.68 5.17
N CYS A 276 0.88 1.82 5.53
CA CYS A 276 1.23 2.50 6.77
C CYS A 276 0.00 2.85 7.62
N GLN A 277 0.13 2.79 8.95
CA GLN A 277 -0.91 3.20 9.91
C GLN A 277 -0.52 4.48 10.68
N VAL A 278 0.62 5.07 10.36
CA VAL A 278 1.18 6.22 11.08
C VAL A 278 1.35 7.38 10.12
N LEU A 279 0.81 8.53 10.51
CA LEU A 279 1.07 9.82 9.89
C LEU A 279 1.69 10.73 10.95
N LEU A 280 2.79 11.39 10.61
CA LEU A 280 3.35 12.48 11.41
C LEU A 280 2.84 13.79 10.84
N SER A 281 2.11 14.56 11.63
CA SER A 281 1.48 15.80 11.17
C SER A 281 1.93 16.99 12.01
N ARG A 282 2.24 18.11 11.37
CA ARG A 282 2.47 19.41 12.00
C ARG A 282 1.40 20.38 11.51
N SER A 283 0.77 21.08 12.45
CA SER A 283 -0.11 22.20 12.15
C SER A 283 0.38 23.41 12.96
N PRO A 284 0.55 24.59 12.34
CA PRO A 284 0.87 25.80 13.08
C PRO A 284 -0.19 26.03 14.17
N THR A 285 0.25 26.26 15.40
CA THR A 285 -0.63 26.78 16.45
C THR A 285 -1.14 28.13 16.00
N LEU A 286 -2.46 28.25 15.78
CA LEU A 286 -3.10 29.54 15.58
C LEU A 286 -2.66 30.45 16.73
N SER A 287 -1.98 31.55 16.41
CA SER A 287 -1.70 32.58 17.40
C SER A 287 -3.03 32.95 18.03
N THR A 288 -3.10 32.90 19.36
CA THR A 288 -4.32 33.21 20.12
C THR A 288 -4.85 34.63 19.86
N SER A 289 -4.09 35.49 19.17
CA SER A 289 -4.50 36.83 18.74
C SER A 289 -5.37 36.86 17.48
N ASP A 290 -5.33 35.81 16.64
CA ASP A 290 -6.16 35.70 15.44
C ASP A 290 -7.30 34.73 15.71
N SER A 291 -8.13 35.06 16.71
CA SER A 291 -9.40 34.39 16.95
C SER A 291 -10.38 34.69 15.81
N TRP A 292 -10.12 34.10 14.65
CA TRP A 292 -11.11 33.99 13.59
C TRP A 292 -12.36 33.31 14.18
N PRO A 293 -13.57 33.85 14.04
CA PRO A 293 -14.75 33.41 14.79
C PRO A 293 -15.26 32.00 14.47
N TRP A 294 -14.56 31.23 13.62
CA TRP A 294 -14.99 29.91 13.17
C TRP A 294 -14.43 28.75 14.02
N SER A 295 -13.56 29.01 15.00
CA SER A 295 -12.90 27.97 15.81
C SER A 295 -13.80 27.24 16.82
N SER A 296 -15.09 27.55 16.86
CA SER A 296 -16.11 26.76 17.58
C SER A 296 -17.13 26.07 16.65
N ALA A 297 -16.97 26.17 15.33
CA ALA A 297 -17.80 25.46 14.34
C ALA A 297 -17.18 24.12 13.86
N SER A 298 -16.30 23.51 14.65
CA SER A 298 -15.85 22.12 14.48
C SER A 298 -16.94 21.11 14.87
N LEU A 299 -18.15 21.28 14.33
CA LEU A 299 -19.27 20.34 14.46
C LEU A 299 -20.03 20.06 13.14
N ASN A 300 -19.68 20.71 12.01
CA ASN A 300 -20.36 20.45 10.72
C ASN A 300 -19.69 19.42 9.79
N ASN A 301 -18.48 18.93 10.11
CA ASN A 301 -17.87 17.80 9.38
C ASN A 301 -18.64 16.47 9.58
N GLY A 302 -19.54 16.40 10.56
CA GLY A 302 -20.38 15.23 10.78
C GLY A 302 -21.50 15.05 9.76
N GLU A 303 -21.94 16.10 9.06
CA GLU A 303 -23.08 16.02 8.12
C GLU A 303 -22.66 15.73 6.68
N ALA A 304 -21.53 16.27 6.22
CA ALA A 304 -20.99 15.96 4.89
C ALA A 304 -20.54 14.49 4.77
N VAL A 305 -19.93 13.94 5.83
CA VAL A 305 -19.58 12.50 5.89
C VAL A 305 -20.84 11.63 5.90
N LYS A 306 -21.92 12.07 6.57
CA LYS A 306 -23.21 11.38 6.54
C LYS A 306 -23.85 11.41 5.15
N GLN A 307 -23.78 12.52 4.42
CA GLN A 307 -24.27 12.60 3.04
C GLN A 307 -23.47 11.71 2.08
N GLN A 308 -22.14 11.69 2.21
CA GLN A 308 -21.30 10.82 1.39
C GLN A 308 -21.53 9.32 1.69
N GLN A 309 -21.75 8.98 2.96
CA GLN A 309 -22.07 7.62 3.38
C GLN A 309 -23.48 7.20 2.92
N LEU A 310 -24.43 8.13 2.86
CA LEU A 310 -25.76 7.90 2.31
C LEU A 310 -25.72 7.66 0.79
N LEU A 311 -24.89 8.41 0.06
CA LEU A 311 -24.73 8.20 -1.38
C LEU A 311 -24.10 6.83 -1.70
N LEU A 312 -23.11 6.41 -0.90
CA LEU A 312 -22.50 5.09 -1.02
C LEU A 312 -23.52 3.97 -0.73
N GLN A 313 -24.38 4.17 0.27
CA GLN A 313 -25.48 3.26 0.60
C GLN A 313 -26.51 3.17 -0.55
N GLN A 314 -26.82 4.29 -1.19
CA GLN A 314 -27.73 4.32 -2.35
C GLN A 314 -27.13 3.57 -3.55
N GLN A 315 -25.83 3.74 -3.81
CA GLN A 315 -25.14 3.04 -4.90
C GLN A 315 -25.10 1.52 -4.68
N GLN A 316 -24.87 1.06 -3.43
CA GLN A 316 -24.92 -0.37 -3.11
C GLN A 316 -26.33 -0.96 -3.28
N LEU A 317 -27.37 -0.20 -2.93
CA LEU A 317 -28.75 -0.63 -3.12
C LEU A 317 -29.07 -0.81 -4.62
N GLN A 318 -28.56 0.10 -5.47
CA GLN A 318 -28.77 0.05 -6.91
C GLN A 318 -28.08 -1.18 -7.54
N GLN A 319 -26.88 -1.53 -7.10
CA GLN A 319 -26.20 -2.75 -7.53
C GLN A 319 -26.96 -4.02 -7.11
N GLN A 320 -27.53 -4.03 -5.90
CA GLN A 320 -28.33 -5.18 -5.42
C GLN A 320 -29.61 -5.36 -6.24
N GLN A 321 -30.24 -4.26 -6.68
CA GLN A 321 -31.39 -4.33 -7.59
C GLN A 321 -31.02 -4.86 -8.98
N GLN A 322 -29.87 -4.48 -9.54
CA GLN A 322 -29.40 -5.04 -10.81
C GLN A 322 -29.14 -6.55 -10.73
N GLN A 323 -28.54 -7.02 -9.63
CA GLN A 323 -28.34 -8.46 -9.43
C GLN A 323 -29.66 -9.22 -9.33
N LEU A 324 -30.68 -8.63 -8.67
CA LEU A 324 -32.00 -9.24 -8.57
C LEU A 324 -32.69 -9.35 -9.94
N GLN A 325 -32.56 -8.33 -10.80
CA GLN A 325 -33.08 -8.37 -12.16
C GLN A 325 -32.43 -9.48 -13.00
N LEU A 326 -31.10 -9.62 -12.91
CA LEU A 326 -30.38 -10.70 -13.60
C LEU A 326 -30.86 -12.08 -13.13
N GLN A 327 -31.10 -12.25 -11.84
CA GLN A 327 -31.58 -13.51 -11.28
C GLN A 327 -33.01 -13.85 -11.75
N GLN A 328 -33.90 -12.86 -11.82
CA GLN A 328 -35.24 -13.05 -12.37
C GLN A 328 -35.20 -13.40 -13.86
N GLN A 329 -34.31 -12.77 -14.63
CA GLN A 329 -34.15 -13.10 -16.05
C GLN A 329 -33.69 -14.55 -16.25
N GLN A 330 -32.78 -15.04 -15.40
CA GLN A 330 -32.37 -16.45 -15.43
C GLN A 330 -33.51 -17.40 -15.08
N GLN A 331 -34.34 -17.07 -14.08
CA GLN A 331 -35.51 -17.88 -13.74
C GLN A 331 -36.53 -17.94 -14.89
N PHE A 332 -36.74 -16.81 -15.57
CA PHE A 332 -37.63 -16.77 -16.72
C PHE A 332 -37.13 -17.66 -17.86
N GLN A 333 -35.83 -17.64 -18.15
CA GLN A 333 -35.23 -18.54 -19.15
C GLN A 333 -35.40 -20.02 -18.76
N GLN A 334 -35.24 -20.36 -17.49
CA GLN A 334 -35.46 -21.73 -17.02
C GLN A 334 -36.93 -22.17 -17.19
N GLN A 335 -37.90 -21.30 -16.90
CA GLN A 335 -39.31 -21.60 -17.12
C GLN A 335 -39.63 -21.81 -18.60
N GLN A 336 -39.04 -21.00 -19.50
CA GLN A 336 -39.22 -21.23 -20.94
C GLN A 336 -38.69 -22.59 -21.38
N MET A 337 -37.51 -23.01 -20.88
CA MET A 337 -36.98 -24.34 -21.18
C MET A 337 -37.90 -25.45 -20.67
N GLN A 338 -38.48 -25.30 -19.48
CA GLN A 338 -39.42 -26.28 -18.94
C GLN A 338 -40.70 -26.37 -19.77
N GLN A 339 -41.25 -25.24 -20.25
CA GLN A 339 -42.40 -25.28 -21.16
C GLN A 339 -42.07 -25.96 -22.49
N GLN A 340 -40.90 -25.69 -23.07
CA GLN A 340 -40.47 -26.39 -24.29
C GLN A 340 -40.35 -27.90 -24.08
N GLN A 341 -39.77 -28.33 -22.95
CA GLN A 341 -39.72 -29.75 -22.63
C GLN A 341 -41.11 -30.37 -22.48
N MET A 342 -42.05 -29.67 -21.86
CA MET A 342 -43.41 -30.18 -21.70
C MET A 342 -44.13 -30.31 -23.05
N LEU A 343 -43.97 -29.32 -23.94
CA LEU A 343 -44.48 -29.39 -25.32
C LEU A 343 -43.87 -30.57 -26.09
N GLN A 344 -42.57 -30.81 -25.92
CA GLN A 344 -41.89 -31.91 -26.59
C GLN A 344 -42.39 -33.27 -26.09
N GLN A 345 -42.69 -33.40 -24.79
CA GLN A 345 -43.31 -34.61 -24.23
C GLN A 345 -44.76 -34.82 -24.70
N GLN A 346 -45.53 -33.75 -24.92
CA GLN A 346 -46.88 -33.88 -25.49
C GLN A 346 -46.88 -34.28 -26.97
N MET A 347 -45.86 -33.89 -27.74
CA MET A 347 -45.74 -34.30 -29.14
C MET A 347 -45.21 -35.73 -29.34
N ALA A 348 -44.50 -36.30 -28.36
CA ALA A 348 -43.95 -37.65 -28.44
C ALA A 348 -44.99 -38.78 -28.68
N PRO A 349 -46.13 -38.85 -27.96
CA PRO A 349 -47.13 -39.90 -28.23
C PRO A 349 -47.81 -39.75 -29.59
N MET A 350 -47.88 -38.55 -30.15
CA MET A 350 -48.45 -38.32 -31.49
C MET A 350 -47.57 -38.93 -32.59
N GLN A 351 -46.23 -38.85 -32.47
CA GLN A 351 -45.31 -39.54 -33.38
C GLN A 351 -45.35 -41.07 -33.23
N GLN A 352 -45.53 -41.57 -32.00
CA GLN A 352 -45.55 -43.01 -31.76
C GLN A 352 -46.83 -43.68 -32.29
N GLN A 353 -47.97 -42.97 -32.26
CA GLN A 353 -49.20 -43.44 -32.87
C GLN A 353 -49.12 -43.47 -34.40
N GLN A 354 -48.29 -42.60 -35.01
CA GLN A 354 -48.03 -42.62 -36.45
C GLN A 354 -47.10 -43.77 -36.87
N MET A 355 -46.10 -44.11 -36.04
CA MET A 355 -45.25 -45.28 -36.30
C MET A 355 -45.98 -46.62 -36.11
N MET A 356 -46.98 -46.70 -35.23
CA MET A 356 -47.82 -47.91 -35.13
C MET A 356 -48.72 -48.15 -36.36
N GLN A 357 -48.94 -47.16 -37.23
CA GLN A 357 -49.59 -47.40 -38.53
C GLN A 357 -48.67 -48.03 -39.59
N GLN A 358 -47.35 -48.08 -39.37
CA GLN A 358 -46.41 -48.74 -40.28
C GLN A 358 -46.03 -50.17 -39.86
N GLY A 359 -46.60 -50.66 -38.76
CA GLY A 359 -46.34 -52.00 -38.24
C GLY A 359 -47.34 -53.06 -38.71
N GLN A 360 -47.51 -53.28 -40.01
CA GLN A 360 -48.03 -54.57 -40.51
C GLN A 360 -47.40 -54.93 -41.86
N VAL A 361 -47.06 -56.22 -41.99
CA VAL A 361 -46.55 -57.00 -43.15
C VAL A 361 -45.00 -57.12 -43.18
N GLN A 362 -44.37 -58.07 -42.47
CA GLN A 362 -44.09 -59.49 -42.84
C GLN A 362 -43.38 -59.67 -44.20
N MET A 363 -42.45 -60.61 -44.46
CA MET A 363 -41.67 -61.60 -43.71
C MET A 363 -40.61 -62.19 -44.69
N GLN A 364 -39.60 -62.89 -44.16
CA GLN A 364 -38.79 -63.96 -44.78
C GLN A 364 -37.69 -63.65 -45.83
N GLY A 365 -36.49 -64.20 -45.57
CA GLY A 365 -35.70 -64.89 -46.62
C GLY A 365 -34.19 -64.59 -46.73
N GLN A 366 -33.38 -65.51 -46.17
CA GLN A 366 -32.19 -66.15 -46.78
C GLN A 366 -30.89 -65.38 -47.17
N MET A 367 -29.81 -65.84 -46.50
CA MET A 367 -28.51 -66.32 -47.01
C MET A 367 -27.47 -65.43 -47.78
N VAL A 368 -26.24 -65.46 -47.21
CA VAL A 368 -24.92 -65.77 -47.84
C VAL A 368 -24.02 -64.63 -48.36
N MET A 369 -22.72 -64.80 -48.05
CA MET A 369 -21.47 -64.20 -48.60
C MET A 369 -21.26 -62.69 -48.41
N GLN A 370 -20.07 -62.10 -48.45
CA GLN A 370 -18.64 -62.45 -48.31
C GLN A 370 -17.93 -61.09 -48.55
N GLN A 371 -16.65 -60.97 -48.17
CA GLN A 371 -15.61 -60.12 -48.81
C GLN A 371 -15.34 -58.70 -48.26
N GLN A 372 -14.16 -58.60 -47.63
CA GLN A 372 -12.99 -57.74 -47.94
C GLN A 372 -13.13 -56.22 -48.19
N GLY A 373 -12.17 -55.46 -47.63
CA GLY A 373 -11.77 -54.13 -48.09
C GLY A 373 -11.47 -53.17 -46.93
N GLN A 374 -10.29 -53.22 -46.32
CA GLN A 374 -9.08 -52.44 -46.65
C GLN A 374 -8.92 -51.14 -45.84
N MET A 375 -7.63 -50.92 -45.51
CA MET A 375 -7.08 -49.97 -44.54
C MET A 375 -6.93 -48.56 -45.10
N ALA A 376 -6.85 -47.57 -44.21
CA ALA A 376 -6.13 -46.31 -44.48
C ALA A 376 -5.34 -45.89 -43.24
N MET A 377 -4.01 -45.91 -43.37
CA MET A 377 -3.04 -45.32 -42.44
C MET A 377 -2.66 -43.91 -42.92
N PRO A 378 -2.30 -42.98 -42.02
CA PRO A 378 -1.67 -41.73 -42.41
C PRO A 378 -0.16 -41.88 -42.62
N MET A 379 0.33 -41.27 -43.70
CA MET A 379 1.74 -41.22 -44.14
C MET A 379 2.67 -40.46 -43.19
N GLN A 380 3.86 -41.02 -43.00
CA GLN A 380 5.07 -40.34 -42.51
C GLN A 380 5.89 -39.81 -43.70
N GLN A 381 6.44 -38.61 -43.56
CA GLN A 381 7.42 -38.02 -44.48
C GLN A 381 8.87 -38.37 -44.08
N PRO A 382 9.81 -38.46 -45.03
CA PRO A 382 11.22 -38.72 -44.74
C PRO A 382 12.02 -37.41 -44.48
N PRO A 383 13.04 -37.42 -43.59
CA PRO A 383 13.99 -36.33 -43.46
C PRO A 383 15.15 -36.46 -44.46
N GLY A 384 15.66 -35.31 -44.91
CA GLY A 384 16.69 -35.20 -45.93
C GLY A 384 18.16 -35.26 -45.44
N PRO A 385 19.12 -35.46 -46.37
CA PRO A 385 20.56 -35.60 -46.23
C PRO A 385 21.52 -34.83 -45.32
N TRP A 386 21.29 -33.66 -44.75
CA TRP A 386 22.44 -32.74 -44.52
C TRP A 386 22.56 -32.21 -43.09
N ALA A 387 23.30 -32.92 -42.23
CA ALA A 387 23.95 -32.35 -41.05
C ALA A 387 24.99 -33.33 -40.46
N GLN A 388 26.14 -33.46 -41.11
CA GLN A 388 27.33 -34.03 -40.48
C GLN A 388 28.01 -32.95 -39.63
N GLY A 389 28.23 -33.24 -38.34
CA GLY A 389 29.39 -32.71 -37.62
C GLY A 389 29.16 -31.65 -36.56
N MET A 390 28.32 -31.90 -35.56
CA MET A 390 28.54 -31.39 -34.20
C MET A 390 28.22 -32.48 -33.19
N MET A 391 29.21 -32.85 -32.38
CA MET A 391 29.03 -33.76 -31.24
C MET A 391 27.97 -33.16 -30.31
N PRO A 392 26.93 -33.90 -29.90
CA PRO A 392 26.02 -33.42 -28.88
C PRO A 392 26.80 -33.29 -27.58
N MET A 393 27.02 -32.06 -27.09
CA MET A 393 27.29 -31.88 -25.68
C MET A 393 26.07 -32.42 -24.93
N GLU A 394 26.30 -33.33 -23.98
CA GLU A 394 25.25 -33.71 -23.04
C GLU A 394 24.67 -32.44 -22.40
N PRO A 395 23.33 -32.24 -22.45
CA PRO A 395 22.73 -31.12 -21.79
C PRO A 395 22.95 -31.27 -20.29
N VAL A 396 23.84 -30.44 -19.73
CA VAL A 396 24.01 -30.29 -18.28
C VAL A 396 22.63 -29.92 -17.72
N PRO A 397 22.07 -30.68 -16.76
CA PRO A 397 20.76 -30.39 -16.21
C PRO A 397 20.75 -28.97 -15.63
N GLN A 398 20.04 -28.04 -16.28
CA GLN A 398 19.89 -26.69 -15.75
C GLN A 398 18.98 -26.76 -14.53
N MET A 399 19.55 -26.47 -13.35
CA MET A 399 18.78 -26.27 -12.12
C MET A 399 17.77 -25.14 -12.32
N SER A 400 16.53 -25.34 -11.87
CA SER A 400 15.52 -24.27 -11.87
C SER A 400 15.97 -23.09 -11.01
N ALA A 401 15.40 -21.91 -11.25
CA ALA A 401 15.66 -20.73 -10.43
C ALA A 401 15.40 -21.03 -8.94
N TRP A 402 14.28 -21.69 -8.62
CA TRP A 402 14.02 -22.13 -7.25
C TRP A 402 15.07 -23.08 -6.67
N ALA A 403 15.55 -24.05 -7.45
CA ALA A 403 16.59 -24.96 -7.00
C ALA A 403 17.91 -24.23 -6.69
N ARG A 404 18.24 -23.16 -7.42
CA ARG A 404 19.40 -22.31 -7.13
C ARG A 404 19.25 -21.54 -5.82
N VAL A 405 18.06 -21.03 -5.50
CA VAL A 405 17.78 -20.39 -4.21
C VAL A 405 17.96 -21.38 -3.07
N LEU A 406 17.36 -22.57 -3.19
CA LEU A 406 17.49 -23.61 -2.17
C LEU A 406 18.95 -24.04 -1.97
N ALA A 407 19.69 -24.24 -3.05
CA ALA A 407 21.11 -24.59 -2.99
C ALA A 407 21.96 -23.49 -2.35
N HIS A 408 21.67 -22.20 -2.62
CA HIS A 408 22.37 -21.09 -1.97
C HIS A 408 22.09 -21.07 -0.46
N LEU A 409 20.84 -21.21 -0.05
CA LEU A 409 20.46 -21.25 1.37
C LEU A 409 21.11 -22.43 2.10
N GLU A 410 21.12 -23.60 1.46
CA GLU A 410 21.79 -24.80 1.96
C GLU A 410 23.31 -24.59 2.08
N SER A 411 23.95 -23.94 1.10
CA SER A 411 25.39 -23.62 1.14
C SER A 411 25.76 -22.67 2.29
N LYS A 412 24.80 -21.88 2.77
CA LYS A 412 24.94 -20.97 3.92
C LYS A 412 24.51 -21.62 5.24
N GLY A 413 24.06 -22.88 5.21
CA GLY A 413 23.55 -23.58 6.39
C GLY A 413 22.23 -23.01 6.91
N ILE A 414 21.41 -22.39 6.04
CA ILE A 414 20.13 -21.78 6.38
C ILE A 414 18.99 -22.70 5.88
N PRO A 415 18.29 -23.44 6.75
CA PRO A 415 17.14 -24.24 6.36
C PRO A 415 16.05 -23.36 5.73
N PHE A 416 15.47 -23.78 4.60
CA PHE A 416 14.36 -23.06 3.98
C PHE A 416 13.15 -22.89 4.93
N ALA A 417 12.95 -23.85 5.83
CA ALA A 417 11.91 -23.78 6.85
C ALA A 417 11.99 -22.52 7.74
N ASP A 418 13.18 -21.96 7.91
CA ASP A 418 13.45 -20.81 8.79
C ASP A 418 13.11 -19.48 8.11
N ILE A 419 13.05 -19.46 6.78
CA ILE A 419 12.83 -18.24 5.99
C ILE A 419 11.54 -18.28 5.17
N LYS A 420 10.87 -19.44 5.01
CA LYS A 420 9.64 -19.54 4.19
C LYS A 420 8.54 -18.54 4.59
N GLY A 421 8.54 -18.10 5.85
CA GLY A 421 7.63 -17.11 6.42
C GLY A 421 8.25 -15.73 6.66
N CYS A 422 9.47 -15.48 6.17
CA CYS A 422 10.15 -14.20 6.38
C CYS A 422 9.42 -13.05 5.68
N HIS A 423 9.69 -11.82 6.13
CA HIS A 423 9.19 -10.61 5.52
C HIS A 423 9.63 -10.51 4.05
N MET A 424 8.88 -9.74 3.25
CA MET A 424 9.15 -9.55 1.82
C MET A 424 10.57 -9.01 1.56
N ASP A 425 11.09 -8.16 2.45
CA ASP A 425 12.43 -7.59 2.32
C ASP A 425 13.55 -8.61 2.55
N THR A 426 13.45 -9.44 3.58
CA THR A 426 14.41 -10.53 3.83
C THR A 426 14.51 -11.47 2.62
N ARG A 427 13.35 -11.76 2.02
CA ARG A 427 13.28 -12.54 0.80
C ARG A 427 13.91 -11.80 -0.38
N ARG A 428 13.65 -10.50 -0.51
CA ARG A 428 14.23 -9.65 -1.56
C ARG A 428 15.76 -9.66 -1.47
N ASP A 429 16.31 -9.64 -0.27
CA ASP A 429 17.75 -9.66 -0.03
C ASP A 429 18.37 -11.01 -0.37
N ILE A 430 17.71 -12.13 -0.01
CA ILE A 430 18.12 -13.47 -0.46
C ILE A 430 18.14 -13.56 -1.98
N LEU A 431 17.07 -13.10 -2.63
CA LEU A 431 16.96 -13.13 -4.08
C LEU A 431 17.99 -12.22 -4.77
N LYS A 432 18.34 -11.08 -4.15
CA LYS A 432 19.45 -10.21 -4.61
C LYS A 432 20.80 -10.92 -4.51
N GLU A 433 21.07 -11.61 -3.42
CA GLU A 433 22.34 -12.33 -3.23
C GLU A 433 22.48 -13.49 -4.23
N VAL A 434 21.43 -14.30 -4.40
CA VAL A 434 21.44 -15.48 -5.28
C VAL A 434 21.55 -15.10 -6.75
N PHE A 435 20.82 -14.05 -7.18
CA PHE A 435 20.67 -13.70 -8.59
C PHE A 435 21.21 -12.31 -8.91
N ALA A 436 22.27 -11.88 -8.24
CA ALA A 436 22.87 -10.56 -8.42
C ALA A 436 23.15 -10.21 -9.89
N LYS A 437 23.43 -11.22 -10.73
CA LYS A 437 23.74 -11.08 -12.16
C LYS A 437 22.65 -11.60 -13.10
N GLU A 438 21.51 -12.07 -12.57
CA GLU A 438 20.49 -12.80 -13.34
C GLU A 438 19.06 -12.30 -13.02
N PRO A 439 18.68 -11.06 -13.40
CA PRO A 439 17.42 -10.42 -12.97
C PRO A 439 16.16 -11.16 -13.40
N LEU A 440 16.16 -11.82 -14.56
CA LEU A 440 15.03 -12.64 -15.02
C LEU A 440 14.83 -13.89 -14.15
N LEU A 441 15.92 -14.56 -13.76
CA LEU A 441 15.85 -15.71 -12.85
C LEU A 441 15.46 -15.29 -11.43
N ARG A 442 15.85 -14.08 -11.02
CA ARG A 442 15.38 -13.48 -9.77
C ARG A 442 13.86 -13.33 -9.74
N ALA A 443 13.28 -12.74 -10.79
CA ALA A 443 11.84 -12.56 -10.92
C ALA A 443 11.08 -13.90 -10.99
N GLN A 444 11.67 -14.90 -11.67
CA GLN A 444 11.13 -16.26 -11.72
C GLN A 444 11.13 -16.93 -10.34
N ALA A 445 12.24 -16.86 -9.60
CA ALA A 445 12.35 -17.39 -8.25
C ALA A 445 11.39 -16.69 -7.27
N GLU A 446 11.14 -15.39 -7.48
CA GLU A 446 10.12 -14.66 -6.72
C GLU A 446 8.70 -15.15 -7.07
N SER A 447 8.40 -15.39 -8.33
CA SER A 447 7.10 -15.95 -8.72
C SER A 447 6.89 -17.38 -8.17
N GLU A 448 7.95 -18.18 -8.13
CA GLU A 448 7.93 -19.56 -7.61
C GLU A 448 7.78 -19.60 -6.07
N TRP A 449 8.47 -18.72 -5.34
CA TRP A 449 8.33 -18.62 -3.89
C TRP A 449 6.92 -18.13 -3.49
N MET A 450 6.32 -17.17 -4.21
CA MET A 450 4.93 -16.75 -3.94
C MET A 450 3.94 -17.90 -4.14
N ARG A 451 4.12 -18.69 -5.21
CA ARG A 451 3.33 -19.91 -5.45
C ARG A 451 3.49 -20.93 -4.33
N ALA A 452 4.73 -21.21 -3.90
CA ALA A 452 5.00 -22.15 -2.81
C ALA A 452 4.35 -21.71 -1.48
N LYS A 453 4.39 -20.41 -1.17
CA LYS A 453 3.73 -19.82 0.01
C LYS A 453 2.22 -19.99 -0.05
N ASN A 454 1.60 -19.68 -1.18
CA ASN A 454 0.15 -19.78 -1.35
C ASN A 454 -0.34 -21.23 -1.28
N SER A 455 0.41 -22.18 -1.87
CA SER A 455 0.13 -23.61 -1.76
C SER A 455 0.23 -24.13 -0.33
N ALA A 456 1.18 -23.63 0.46
CA ALA A 456 1.32 -23.99 1.87
C ALA A 456 0.20 -23.42 2.76
N MET A 457 -0.33 -22.24 2.44
CA MET A 457 -1.47 -21.65 3.17
C MET A 457 -2.80 -22.35 2.84
N GLY A 458 -2.97 -22.86 1.62
CA GLY A 458 -4.18 -23.60 1.22
C GLY A 458 -4.38 -24.95 1.92
N GLN A 459 -3.31 -25.54 2.46
CA GLN A 459 -3.36 -26.87 3.09
C GLN A 459 -3.70 -26.86 4.59
N SER A 460 -3.82 -25.69 5.25
CA SER A 460 -3.97 -25.60 6.72
C SER A 460 -5.41 -25.53 7.25
N SER A 461 -6.45 -25.70 6.42
CA SER A 461 -7.87 -25.54 6.84
C SER A 461 -8.62 -26.82 7.21
N GLY A 462 -7.92 -27.92 7.50
CA GLY A 462 -8.51 -29.25 7.72
C GLY A 462 -8.66 -29.75 9.17
N ALA A 463 -8.48 -28.95 10.23
CA ALA A 463 -8.51 -29.46 11.61
C ALA A 463 -9.36 -28.62 12.60
N SER A 464 -10.49 -29.22 12.99
CA SER A 464 -11.15 -29.14 14.31
C SER A 464 -11.53 -27.76 14.88
N ARG A 465 -12.72 -27.27 14.50
CA ARG A 465 -13.45 -26.26 15.28
C ARG A 465 -14.13 -26.94 16.48
N ARG A 466 -13.52 -26.86 17.67
CA ARG A 466 -14.24 -27.07 18.94
C ARG A 466 -14.97 -25.80 19.36
N ALA A 467 -16.27 -25.95 19.61
CA ALA A 467 -17.15 -24.93 20.16
C ALA A 467 -16.68 -24.49 21.56
N ARG A 468 -16.66 -23.17 21.82
CA ARG A 468 -16.55 -22.62 23.18
C ARG A 468 -17.81 -21.84 23.53
N SER A 469 -18.52 -22.39 24.52
CA SER A 469 -19.67 -21.85 25.22
C SER A 469 -19.31 -20.65 26.09
N ARG A 470 -20.17 -19.63 26.10
CA ARG A 470 -20.11 -18.46 26.98
C ARG A 470 -20.70 -18.82 28.35
N SER A 471 -19.92 -18.67 29.41
CA SER A 471 -20.43 -18.65 30.80
C SER A 471 -20.55 -17.19 31.28
N ARG A 472 -21.73 -16.85 31.80
CA ARG A 472 -22.01 -15.64 32.58
C ARG A 472 -21.71 -15.98 34.03
N ASP A 473 -20.96 -15.12 34.73
CA ASP A 473 -20.98 -15.12 36.18
C ASP A 473 -21.24 -13.73 36.76
N ARG A 474 -22.12 -13.75 37.76
CA ARG A 474 -22.63 -12.63 38.57
C ARG A 474 -21.82 -12.53 39.86
N GLY A 475 -21.62 -11.29 40.31
CA GLY A 475 -21.83 -10.88 41.70
C GLY A 475 -20.72 -11.16 42.71
N SER A 476 -20.33 -10.12 43.44
CA SER A 476 -20.07 -10.16 44.89
C SER A 476 -20.03 -8.73 45.46
N GLN A 477 -20.60 -8.60 46.66
CA GLN A 477 -20.94 -7.38 47.40
C GLN A 477 -19.93 -7.05 48.52
N CYS A 478 -19.93 -5.77 48.93
CA CYS A 478 -19.65 -5.18 50.28
C CYS A 478 -18.21 -5.20 50.86
N PRO A 479 -17.84 -4.33 51.85
CA PRO A 479 -18.64 -3.37 52.66
C PRO A 479 -18.03 -1.93 52.83
N PRO A 480 -18.67 -1.04 53.65
CA PRO A 480 -18.35 0.39 53.78
C PRO A 480 -17.66 0.81 55.10
N GLY A 481 -17.12 2.04 55.13
CA GLY A 481 -16.64 2.78 56.31
C GLY A 481 -15.23 3.36 56.10
N ALA A 482 -14.83 4.55 56.56
CA ALA A 482 -15.44 5.57 57.40
C ALA A 482 -14.67 6.91 57.27
N ARG A 483 -15.43 8.00 57.32
CA ARG A 483 -15.26 9.33 57.96
C ARG A 483 -13.90 10.07 58.06
N SER A 484 -14.11 11.41 58.02
CA SER A 484 -13.34 12.55 58.56
C SER A 484 -12.29 13.16 57.62
N GLY A 485 -12.19 14.47 57.44
CA GLY A 485 -12.90 15.64 57.98
C GLY A 485 -12.31 16.93 57.38
N ALA A 486 -13.07 18.03 57.45
CA ALA A 486 -12.71 19.47 57.47
C ALA A 486 -11.51 19.98 56.61
N ALA A 487 -11.54 21.12 55.92
CA ALA A 487 -12.09 22.41 56.33
C ALA A 487 -12.25 23.37 55.13
N ALA A 488 -13.06 24.39 55.37
CA ALA A 488 -13.45 25.47 54.48
C ALA A 488 -12.32 26.44 54.10
N GLY A 489 -12.51 27.14 52.98
CA GLY A 489 -11.68 28.27 52.56
C GLY A 489 -12.27 29.00 51.35
N LEU A 490 -13.41 29.67 51.56
CA LEU A 490 -13.98 30.66 50.65
C LEU A 490 -13.05 31.89 50.58
N THR A 491 -12.76 32.39 49.37
CA THR A 491 -12.62 33.83 49.17
C THR A 491 -13.03 34.22 47.74
N TYR A 492 -14.12 34.97 47.68
CA TYR A 492 -14.65 35.73 46.56
C TYR A 492 -13.94 37.08 46.53
N ILE A 493 -13.48 37.58 45.37
CA ILE A 493 -13.54 39.01 45.03
C ILE A 493 -13.80 39.16 43.53
N ARG A 494 -14.95 39.79 43.21
CA ARG A 494 -15.27 40.42 41.92
C ARG A 494 -14.54 41.76 41.83
N ARG A 495 -14.02 42.08 40.65
CA ARG A 495 -14.49 43.23 39.85
C ARG A 495 -14.24 42.94 38.37
#